data_AF-A0A0J7NQK5-F1
#
_entry.id   AF-A0A0J7NQK5-F1
#
_cell.length_a   1.000
_cell.length_b   1.000
_cell.length_c   1.000
_cell.angle_alpha   90.00
_cell.angle_beta   90.00
_cell.angle_gamma   90.00
#
_symmetry.space_group_name_H-M   'P 1'
#
loop_
_entity.id
_entity.type
_entity.pdbx_description
1 polymer ?
#
loop_
_entity_poly.entity_id
_entity_poly.type
_entity_poly.pdbx_seq_one_letter_code
_entity_poly.pdbx_strand_id
1 'polypeptide(L)'
;MVRRSVLVYDLLRTEQPPDGFSQKEILTHISEKYDIAAGKSLQRDIAVALRRGLDFGILAKKRNKFRYLFHATALLANNLGEKSTSEIFT
;
A
#
# COMPACT_ATOMS: atom_id res chain seq x y z
N MET A 1 17.35 -14.18 7.03
CA MET A 1 17.17 -13.11 6.02
C MET A 1 15.90 -12.33 6.35
N VAL A 2 16.01 -11.02 6.60
CA VAL A 2 14.84 -10.14 6.80
C VAL A 2 14.03 -10.10 5.50
N ARG A 3 12.74 -10.41 5.57
CA ARG A 3 11.85 -10.36 4.39
C ARG A 3 11.69 -8.90 3.98
N ARG A 4 12.26 -8.51 2.84
CA ARG A 4 12.17 -7.14 2.27
C ARG A 4 10.73 -6.63 2.11
N SER A 5 9.75 -7.53 2.02
CA SER A 5 8.32 -7.18 2.03
C SER A 5 7.89 -6.47 3.31
N VAL A 6 8.50 -6.77 4.47
CA VAL A 6 8.17 -6.14 5.76
C VAL A 6 8.52 -4.65 5.73
N LEU A 7 9.65 -4.28 5.09
CA LEU A 7 10.10 -2.90 4.97
C LEU A 7 9.09 -2.00 4.22
N VAL A 8 8.41 -2.57 3.23
CA VAL A 8 7.37 -1.87 2.46
C VAL A 8 6.16 -1.56 3.34
N TYR A 9 5.71 -2.52 4.13
CA TYR A 9 4.56 -2.32 5.01
C TYR A 9 4.90 -1.40 6.17
N ASP A 10 6.10 -1.53 6.75
CA ASP A 10 6.57 -0.63 7.81
C ASP A 10 6.60 0.81 7.31
N LEU A 11 7.16 1.08 6.12
CA LEU A 11 7.17 2.41 5.51
C LEU A 11 5.75 2.98 5.37
N LEU A 12 4.86 2.21 4.72
CA LEU A 12 3.48 2.65 4.45
C LEU A 12 2.68 2.85 5.75
N ARG A 13 2.98 2.07 6.79
CA ARG A 13 2.36 2.17 8.11
C ARG A 13 2.89 3.34 8.94
N THR A 14 4.18 3.66 8.85
CA THR A 14 4.78 4.75 9.63
C THR A 14 4.48 6.11 9.04
N GLU A 15 4.54 6.24 7.71
CA GLU A 15 4.45 7.55 7.06
C GLU A 15 3.01 7.95 6.69
N GLN A 16 2.11 6.97 6.49
CA GLN A 16 0.68 7.16 6.18
C GLN A 16 0.35 8.42 5.36
N PRO A 17 0.98 8.63 4.19
CA PRO A 17 0.69 9.80 3.37
C PRO A 17 -0.79 9.78 2.94
N PRO A 18 -1.49 10.93 2.98
CA PRO A 18 -2.92 11.00 2.64
C PRO A 18 -3.22 10.50 1.23
N ASP A 19 -2.30 10.69 0.29
CA ASP A 19 -2.43 10.23 -1.10
C ASP A 19 -1.73 8.90 -1.41
N GLY A 20 -0.93 8.37 -0.48
CA GLY A 20 -0.11 7.19 -0.73
C GLY A 20 1.23 7.48 -1.39
N PHE A 21 2.01 6.43 -1.57
CA PHE A 21 3.27 6.46 -2.32
C PHE A 21 3.15 5.65 -3.60
N SER A 22 3.75 6.16 -4.67
CA SER A 22 4.02 5.38 -5.87
C SER A 22 5.12 4.36 -5.61
N GLN A 23 5.19 3.33 -6.45
CA GLN A 23 6.25 2.33 -6.35
C GLN A 23 7.66 2.92 -6.43
N LYS A 24 7.85 4.01 -7.19
CA LYS A 24 9.14 4.71 -7.28
C LYS A 24 9.49 5.40 -5.97
N GLU A 25 8.53 6.12 -5.38
CA GLU A 25 8.72 6.77 -4.07
C GLU A 25 9.04 5.72 -3.00
N ILE A 26 8.29 4.60 -2.96
CA ILE A 26 8.56 3.50 -2.02
C ILE A 26 9.97 2.93 -2.21
N LEU A 27 10.42 2.77 -3.46
CA LEU A 27 11.77 2.29 -3.76
C LEU A 27 12.84 3.26 -3.24
N THR A 28 12.67 4.56 -3.51
CA THR A 28 13.60 5.60 -3.03
C THR A 28 13.65 5.64 -1.51
N HIS A 29 12.50 5.69 -0.84
CA HIS A 29 12.45 5.73 0.62
C HIS A 29 13.06 4.48 1.28
N ILE A 30 12.82 3.28 0.74
CA ILE A 30 13.44 2.05 1.26
C ILE A 30 14.94 2.03 0.99
N SER A 31 15.37 2.49 -0.18
CA SER A 31 16.78 2.58 -0.54
C SER A 31 17.53 3.50 0.41
N GLU A 32 17.01 4.70 0.66
CA GLU A 32 17.62 5.71 1.51
C GLU A 32 17.59 5.32 2.99
N LYS A 33 16.45 4.82 3.47
CA LYS A 33 16.24 4.51 4.90
C LYS A 33 17.04 3.30 5.37
N TYR A 34 17.26 2.32 4.49
CA TYR A 34 17.91 1.05 4.85
C TYR A 34 19.25 0.82 4.14
N ASP A 35 19.76 1.82 3.42
CA ASP A 35 20.99 1.76 2.62
C ASP A 35 21.03 0.54 1.68
N ILE A 36 19.91 0.26 1.02
CA ILE A 36 19.77 -0.88 0.09
C ILE A 36 19.87 -0.34 -1.33
N ALA A 37 20.73 -0.92 -2.16
CA ALA A 37 20.83 -0.54 -3.57
C ALA A 37 19.47 -0.66 -4.29
N ALA A 38 19.05 0.43 -4.93
CA ALA A 38 17.83 0.53 -5.75
C ALA A 38 17.93 -0.24 -7.09
N GLY A 39 18.26 -1.52 -7.02
CA GLY A 39 18.41 -2.41 -8.18
C GLY A 39 17.12 -3.11 -8.59
N LYS A 40 17.21 -3.86 -9.70
CA LYS A 40 16.09 -4.66 -10.24
C LYS A 40 15.52 -5.68 -9.24
N SER A 41 16.35 -6.20 -8.34
CA SER A 41 15.93 -7.16 -7.31
C SER A 41 15.00 -6.49 -6.28
N LEU A 42 15.42 -5.36 -5.72
CA LEU A 42 14.61 -4.59 -4.77
C LEU A 42 13.29 -4.13 -5.41
N GLN A 43 13.33 -3.66 -6.66
CA GLN A 43 12.12 -3.26 -7.38
C GLN A 43 11.12 -4.42 -7.54
N ARG A 44 11.62 -5.64 -7.84
CA ARG A 44 10.77 -6.86 -7.91
C ARG A 44 10.20 -7.24 -6.56
N ASP A 45 11.02 -7.19 -5.50
CA ASP A 45 10.58 -7.50 -4.14
C ASP A 45 9.46 -6.54 -3.68
N ILE A 46 9.62 -5.24 -3.96
CA ILE A 46 8.60 -4.22 -3.69
C ILE A 46 7.34 -4.49 -4.51
N ALA A 47 7.45 -4.77 -5.81
CA ALA A 47 6.30 -5.05 -6.66
C ALA A 47 5.48 -6.26 -6.14
N VAL A 48 6.16 -7.32 -5.71
CA VAL A 48 5.54 -8.50 -5.13
C VAL A 48 4.87 -8.18 -3.79
N ALA A 49 5.53 -7.40 -2.92
CA ALA A 49 4.96 -6.96 -1.66
C ALA A 49 3.68 -6.13 -1.86
N LEU A 50 3.70 -5.18 -2.80
CA LEU A 50 2.53 -4.36 -3.12
C LEU A 50 1.37 -5.20 -3.67
N ARG A 51 1.65 -6.14 -4.59
CA ARG A 51 0.62 -7.05 -5.11
C ARG A 51 0.02 -7.88 -3.98
N ARG A 52 0.84 -8.53 -3.16
CA ARG A 52 0.37 -9.34 -2.02
C ARG A 52 -0.40 -8.50 -1.01
N GLY A 53 0.03 -7.27 -0.75
CA GLY A 53 -0.67 -6.36 0.16
C GLY A 53 -2.06 -5.96 -0.35
N LEU A 54 -2.24 -5.85 -1.67
CA LEU A 54 -3.56 -5.68 -2.28
C LEU A 54 -4.38 -6.96 -2.18
N ASP A 55 -3.79 -8.12 -2.48
CA ASP A 55 -4.47 -9.42 -2.41
C ASP A 55 -4.98 -9.73 -0.99
N PHE A 56 -4.21 -9.35 0.03
CA PHE A 56 -4.60 -9.49 1.44
C PHE A 56 -5.53 -8.38 1.95
N GLY A 57 -5.85 -7.36 1.14
CA GLY A 57 -6.68 -6.23 1.55
C GLY A 57 -6.04 -5.28 2.57
N ILE A 58 -4.73 -5.42 2.83
CA ILE A 58 -4.00 -4.53 3.78
C ILE A 58 -3.50 -3.25 3.11
N LEU A 59 -3.49 -3.20 1.78
CA LEU A 59 -3.16 -2.00 1.00
C LEU A 59 -4.36 -1.59 0.13
N ALA A 60 -4.52 -0.28 -0.06
CA ALA A 60 -5.36 0.29 -1.09
C ALA A 60 -4.49 0.84 -2.22
N LYS A 61 -4.91 0.60 -3.47
CA LYS A 61 -4.34 1.28 -4.65
C LYS A 61 -5.31 2.34 -5.16
N LYS A 62 -4.86 3.59 -5.25
CA LYS A 62 -5.59 4.68 -5.91
C LYS A 62 -4.72 5.25 -7.02
N ARG A 63 -5.17 5.17 -8.27
CA ARG A 63 -4.37 5.50 -9.46
C ARG A 63 -3.08 4.66 -9.49
N ASN A 64 -1.93 5.30 -9.22
CA ASN A 64 -0.60 4.68 -9.18
C ASN A 64 0.06 4.76 -7.79
N LYS A 65 -0.71 5.08 -6.75
CA LYS A 65 -0.23 5.21 -5.38
C LYS A 65 -0.85 4.13 -4.48
N PHE A 66 -0.06 3.70 -3.51
CA PHE A 66 -0.39 2.67 -2.54
C PHE A 66 -0.48 3.28 -1.14
N ARG A 67 -1.50 2.90 -0.39
CA ARG A 67 -1.75 3.33 1.00
C ARG A 67 -1.97 2.13 1.89
N TYR A 68 -1.50 2.20 3.13
CA TYR A 68 -1.81 1.20 4.13
C TYR A 68 -3.27 1.35 4.58
N LEU A 69 -4.04 0.27 4.53
CA LEU A 69 -5.36 0.17 5.13
C LEU A 69 -5.19 -0.48 6.49
N PHE A 70 -5.25 0.31 7.56
CA PHE A 70 -5.33 -0.23 8.91
C PHE A 70 -6.72 -0.86 9.08
N HIS A 71 -6.83 -2.18 8.90
CA HIS A 71 -8.12 -2.85 8.96
C HIS A 71 -8.56 -3.12 10.41
N ALA A 72 -9.52 -2.32 10.86
CA ALA A 72 -10.67 -2.82 11.60
C ALA A 72 -11.88 -3.11 10.68
N THR A 73 -11.75 -2.95 9.35
CA THR A 73 -12.90 -2.75 8.43
C THR A 73 -12.88 -3.60 7.14
N ALA A 74 -12.18 -4.75 7.12
CA ALA A 74 -12.17 -5.64 5.93
C ALA A 74 -13.56 -6.23 5.66
N LEU A 75 -14.40 -6.27 6.70
CA LEU A 75 -15.78 -6.72 6.64
C LEU A 75 -16.74 -5.68 6.05
N LEU A 76 -16.36 -4.40 5.93
CA LEU A 76 -17.25 -3.35 5.39
C LEU A 76 -17.00 -3.04 3.90
N ALA A 77 -15.78 -3.24 3.39
CA ALA A 77 -15.44 -2.89 2.01
C ALA A 77 -16.11 -3.79 0.94
N ASN A 78 -16.43 -5.04 1.28
CA ASN A 78 -17.18 -5.93 0.38
C ASN A 78 -18.68 -5.57 0.26
N ASN A 79 -19.17 -4.60 1.05
CA ASN A 79 -20.57 -4.13 1.01
C ASN A 79 -20.75 -2.78 0.29
N LEU A 80 -19.69 -2.19 -0.28
CA LEU A 80 -19.77 -0.89 -0.98
C LEU A 80 -19.62 -1.00 -2.50
N GLY A 81 -19.79 -2.21 -3.04
CA GLY A 81 -19.89 -2.46 -4.49
C GLY A 81 -21.27 -2.15 -5.09
N GLU A 82 -22.33 -2.01 -4.29
CA GLU A 82 -23.66 -1.64 -4.75
C GLU A 82 -24.38 -0.82 -3.69
N LYS A 83 -24.38 0.50 -3.85
CA LYS A 83 -25.58 1.36 -3.78
C LYS A 83 -25.18 2.82 -3.95
N SER A 84 -25.78 3.44 -4.96
CA SER A 84 -25.92 4.89 -5.08
C SER A 84 -26.35 5.49 -3.75
N THR A 85 -25.57 6.44 -3.25
CA THR A 85 -26.01 7.39 -2.22
C THR A 85 -25.95 8.80 -2.81
N SER A 86 -26.76 9.03 -3.82
CA SER A 86 -27.47 10.30 -3.96
C SER A 86 -28.84 10.09 -3.35
N GLU A 87 -29.32 11.03 -2.53
CA GLU A 87 -30.66 11.05 -1.91
C GLU A 87 -30.84 10.39 -0.53
N ILE A 88 -29.92 10.65 0.41
CA ILE A 88 -30.31 10.68 1.84
C ILE A 88 -29.92 12.03 2.43
N PHE A 89 -30.37 13.12 1.82
CA PHE A 89 -30.53 14.43 2.45
C PHE A 89 -31.42 15.27 1.53
N THR A 90 -32.74 15.12 1.67
CA THR A 90 -33.75 16.19 1.72
C THR A 90 -35.09 15.54 2.06
#